data_AF-A0A520HUH9-F1
#
_entry.id   AF-A0A520HUH9-F1
#
_cell.length_a   1.000
_cell.length_b   1.000
_cell.length_c   1.000
_cell.angle_alpha   90.00
_cell.angle_beta   90.00
_cell.angle_gamma   90.00
#
_symmetry.space_group_name_H-M   'P 1'
#
loop_
_entity.id
_entity.type
_entity.pdbx_description
1 polymer ?
#
loop_
_entity_poly.entity_id
_entity_poly.type
_entity_poly.pdbx_seq_one_letter_code
_entity_poly.pdbx_strand_id
1 'polypeptide(L)'
;MVDLYRREMLGGLAALVLAARARGATTPATSFSWEALQARAAALARQPYAAPPKVAAAAAVDYDKVGAIRYREAKQLAGGIRLFPLGRYAPTPVKINVVENGRATPVPFTPDLFESEAGHAPALGIAGFRAMAPGGKSDWLAFMGASYFRTAGSQDQYGLSARGIAIDTGISGKEEFPDFTEFWIERTGPQAYTIYALMDGPSLTGAYRFESTHANGVRQRVSSVLNIRRDIRRLGIAPATSMFWYGEGNRAAGTDWRPEIHDSDGLALHTGAGERIWRPLANPPHETTDSFQDENPKGFGLIQRDRAFDHYQDDGAFYDRRANLWVEPQGQWGKGAVTLFAFPTAAETVDNIVAFWTPAAPVRAGQTLKYDYALTWSSTDPTVATACA
;
A
#
# COMPACT_ATOMS: atom_id res chain seq x y z
N MET A 1 51.72 -27.73 54.45
CA MET A 1 51.49 -29.19 54.60
C MET A 1 50.55 -29.57 53.47
N VAL A 2 51.06 -30.11 52.35
CA VAL A 2 51.23 -31.57 52.08
C VAL A 2 49.84 -32.24 52.03
N ASP A 3 49.35 -32.97 51.03
CA ASP A 3 49.75 -33.53 49.73
C ASP A 3 48.42 -33.98 49.05
N LEU A 4 48.23 -33.80 47.75
CA LEU A 4 48.34 -34.79 46.66
C LEU A 4 47.69 -36.20 46.83
N TYR A 5 46.72 -36.46 45.91
CA TYR A 5 46.55 -37.63 45.01
C TYR A 5 45.69 -38.89 45.34
N ARG A 6 44.66 -39.05 44.47
CA ARG A 6 44.23 -40.20 43.62
C ARG A 6 43.98 -41.62 44.17
N ARG A 7 42.79 -42.14 43.82
CA ARG A 7 42.52 -43.45 43.13
C ARG A 7 41.04 -43.49 42.69
N GLU A 8 40.72 -43.31 41.40
CA GLU A 8 40.49 -44.32 40.35
C GLU A 8 39.34 -45.32 40.57
N MET A 9 38.29 -45.29 39.72
CA MET A 9 38.09 -46.29 38.65
C MET A 9 36.94 -45.96 37.68
N LEU A 10 37.07 -46.53 36.48
CA LEU A 10 36.37 -46.29 35.22
C LEU A 10 34.96 -46.92 35.08
N GLY A 11 34.20 -46.37 34.11
CA GLY A 11 33.16 -47.06 33.33
C GLY A 11 31.95 -46.15 33.12
N GLY A 12 31.44 -45.83 31.94
CA GLY A 12 31.66 -46.23 30.56
C GLY A 12 30.66 -45.46 29.69
N LEU A 13 30.98 -45.27 28.41
CA LEU A 13 30.25 -44.47 27.43
C LEU A 13 28.76 -44.85 27.27
N ALA A 14 27.89 -43.83 27.18
CA ALA A 14 26.85 -43.71 26.14
C ALA A 14 26.18 -42.33 26.20
N ALA A 15 26.87 -41.30 25.66
CA ALA A 15 26.20 -40.04 25.35
C ALA A 15 25.40 -40.23 24.07
N LEU A 16 24.09 -40.48 24.19
CA LEU A 16 23.17 -40.29 23.07
C LEU A 16 23.09 -38.78 22.78
N VAL A 17 23.91 -38.33 21.83
CA VAL A 17 23.68 -37.06 21.15
C VAL A 17 22.44 -37.25 20.28
N LEU A 18 21.26 -36.95 20.83
CA LEU A 18 20.11 -36.60 19.98
C LEU A 18 20.40 -35.22 19.40
N ALA A 19 21.16 -35.20 18.31
CA ALA A 19 21.09 -34.12 17.34
C ALA A 19 19.70 -34.19 16.70
N ALA A 20 18.72 -33.54 17.34
CA ALA A 20 17.48 -33.21 16.69
C ALA A 20 17.82 -32.28 15.52
N ARG A 21 17.96 -32.86 14.32
CA ARG A 21 17.83 -32.09 13.08
C ARG A 21 16.47 -31.42 13.14
N ALA A 22 16.46 -30.12 13.42
CA ALA A 22 15.32 -29.27 13.12
C ALA A 22 15.13 -29.29 11.60
N ARG A 23 14.41 -30.30 11.10
CA ARG A 23 13.74 -30.21 9.81
C ARG A 23 12.79 -29.03 9.96
N GLY A 24 13.04 -27.95 9.23
CA GLY A 24 12.19 -26.76 9.24
C GLY A 24 10.74 -27.20 9.13
N ALA A 25 9.95 -26.89 10.16
CA ALA A 25 8.53 -27.17 10.15
C ALA A 25 7.91 -26.29 9.07
N THR A 26 7.70 -26.85 7.88
CA THR A 26 6.89 -26.23 6.84
C THR A 26 5.48 -26.11 7.41
N THR A 27 5.03 -24.90 7.68
CA THR A 27 3.64 -24.67 8.09
C THR A 27 2.72 -25.23 7.01
N PRO A 28 1.79 -26.13 7.33
CA PRO A 28 0.98 -26.79 6.32
C PRO A 28 0.11 -25.79 5.58
N ALA A 29 0.05 -25.93 4.25
CA ALA A 29 -0.85 -25.12 3.44
C ALA A 29 -2.31 -25.36 3.83
N THR A 30 -3.13 -24.32 3.85
CA THR A 30 -4.58 -24.41 4.14
C THR A 30 -5.40 -24.08 2.90
N SER A 31 -6.64 -24.56 2.83
CA SER A 31 -7.55 -24.11 1.75
C SER A 31 -7.80 -22.61 1.85
N PHE A 32 -7.83 -21.94 0.70
CA PHE A 32 -8.08 -20.52 0.60
C PHE A 32 -9.13 -20.24 -0.48
N SER A 33 -10.04 -19.32 -0.17
CA SER A 33 -11.00 -18.79 -1.13
C SER A 33 -11.34 -17.35 -0.79
N TRP A 34 -11.86 -16.62 -1.78
CA TRP A 34 -12.31 -15.25 -1.61
C TRP A 34 -13.47 -15.13 -0.60
N GLU A 35 -14.39 -16.09 -0.63
CA GLU A 35 -15.55 -16.19 0.25
C GLU A 35 -15.11 -16.43 1.70
N ALA A 36 -14.09 -17.28 1.91
CA ALA A 36 -13.53 -17.52 3.22
C ALA A 36 -12.90 -16.25 3.81
N LEU A 37 -12.22 -15.44 2.98
CA LEU A 37 -11.67 -14.16 3.40
C LEU A 37 -12.76 -13.13 3.75
N GLN A 38 -13.82 -13.02 2.92
CA GLN A 38 -14.96 -12.16 3.23
C GLN A 38 -15.64 -12.56 4.55
N ALA A 39 -15.85 -13.87 4.76
CA ALA A 39 -16.43 -14.38 5.99
C ALA A 39 -15.55 -14.06 7.21
N ARG A 40 -14.21 -14.17 7.06
CA ARG A 40 -13.25 -13.80 8.10
C ARG A 40 -13.33 -12.31 8.43
N ALA A 41 -13.38 -11.43 7.44
CA ALA A 41 -13.54 -9.99 7.67
C ALA A 41 -14.86 -9.69 8.40
N ALA A 42 -15.98 -10.27 7.96
CA ALA A 42 -17.28 -10.09 8.59
C ALA A 42 -17.32 -10.58 10.05
N ALA A 43 -16.62 -11.69 10.35
CA ALA A 43 -16.50 -12.20 11.71
C ALA A 43 -15.69 -11.23 12.61
N LEU A 44 -14.61 -10.64 12.10
CA LEU A 44 -13.78 -9.67 12.84
C LEU A 44 -14.52 -8.37 13.16
N ALA A 45 -15.46 -7.93 12.31
CA ALA A 45 -16.26 -6.74 12.58
C ALA A 45 -17.17 -6.91 13.81
N ARG A 46 -17.48 -8.15 14.21
CA ARG A 46 -18.30 -8.46 15.40
C ARG A 46 -17.49 -8.56 16.69
N GLN A 47 -16.18 -8.37 16.60
CA GLN A 47 -15.27 -8.42 17.75
C GLN A 47 -14.74 -7.02 18.04
N PRO A 48 -14.38 -6.72 19.30
CA PRO A 48 -13.64 -5.50 19.62
C PRO A 48 -12.35 -5.41 18.80
N TYR A 49 -12.04 -4.21 18.30
CA TYR A 49 -10.78 -3.96 17.61
C TYR A 49 -9.59 -4.22 18.55
N ALA A 50 -8.60 -4.95 18.05
CA ALA A 50 -7.31 -5.11 18.69
C ALA A 50 -6.22 -4.65 17.73
N ALA A 51 -5.55 -3.54 18.07
CA ALA A 51 -4.47 -3.01 17.25
C ALA A 51 -3.32 -4.05 17.12
N PRO A 52 -2.82 -4.32 15.91
CA PRO A 52 -1.68 -5.21 15.75
C PRO A 52 -0.47 -4.70 16.53
N PRO A 53 0.28 -5.58 17.21
CA PRO A 53 1.42 -5.17 18.02
C PRO A 53 2.56 -4.64 17.14
N LYS A 54 3.06 -3.46 17.48
CA LYS A 54 4.27 -2.88 16.88
C LYS A 54 5.52 -3.57 17.42
N VAL A 55 6.53 -3.72 16.58
CA VAL A 55 7.87 -4.16 17.04
C VAL A 55 8.63 -2.94 17.55
N ALA A 56 8.77 -2.84 18.88
CA ALA A 56 9.38 -1.66 19.52
C ALA A 56 10.79 -1.33 18.98
N ALA A 57 11.60 -2.36 18.70
CA ALA A 57 12.94 -2.19 18.15
C ALA A 57 12.96 -1.51 16.75
N ALA A 58 11.85 -1.54 16.00
CA ALA A 58 11.76 -0.88 14.70
C ALA A 58 11.92 0.65 14.81
N ALA A 59 11.65 1.25 15.97
CA ALA A 59 11.86 2.68 16.20
C ALA A 59 13.31 3.14 16.00
N ALA A 60 14.28 2.23 16.18
CA ALA A 60 15.71 2.51 16.00
C ALA A 60 16.21 2.30 14.56
N VAL A 61 15.36 1.76 13.67
CA VAL A 61 15.67 1.48 12.26
C VAL A 61 15.08 2.63 11.42
N ASP A 62 15.85 3.70 11.32
CA ASP A 62 15.56 4.87 10.47
C ASP A 62 15.73 4.56 8.97
N TYR A 63 15.53 5.57 8.12
CA TYR A 63 15.53 5.42 6.67
C TYR A 63 16.81 4.76 6.13
N ASP A 64 17.98 5.27 6.53
CA ASP A 64 19.27 4.75 6.07
C ASP A 64 19.48 3.29 6.51
N LYS A 65 19.09 2.97 7.74
CA LYS A 65 19.19 1.59 8.26
C LYS A 65 18.24 0.63 7.55
N VAL A 66 17.03 1.06 7.20
CA VAL A 66 16.13 0.24 6.36
C VAL A 66 16.77 0.00 4.99
N GLY A 67 17.38 1.03 4.38
CA GLY A 67 18.06 0.92 3.08
C GLY A 67 19.24 -0.06 3.08
N ALA A 68 19.90 -0.24 4.22
CA ALA A 68 20.98 -1.21 4.40
C ALA A 68 20.51 -2.67 4.58
N ILE A 69 19.19 -2.91 4.72
CA ILE A 69 18.62 -4.26 4.84
C ILE A 69 18.05 -4.67 3.47
N ARG A 70 18.71 -5.63 2.82
CA ARG A 70 18.34 -6.09 1.48
C ARG A 70 17.63 -7.42 1.53
N TYR A 71 16.58 -7.57 0.74
CA TYR A 71 15.91 -8.86 0.58
C TYR A 71 16.79 -9.79 -0.26
N ARG A 72 16.97 -11.05 0.18
CA ARG A 72 17.77 -12.01 -0.59
C ARG A 72 17.02 -12.46 -1.83
N GLU A 73 17.59 -12.19 -3.01
CA GLU A 73 16.96 -12.53 -4.29
C GLU A 73 16.60 -14.02 -4.42
N ALA A 74 17.46 -14.92 -3.91
CA ALA A 74 17.20 -16.36 -3.91
C ALA A 74 15.96 -16.79 -3.08
N LYS A 75 15.42 -15.90 -2.25
CA LYS A 75 14.21 -16.12 -1.44
C LYS A 75 12.95 -15.54 -2.10
N GLN A 76 13.04 -15.03 -3.32
CA GLN A 76 11.91 -14.40 -4.02
C GLN A 76 10.70 -15.33 -4.09
N LEU A 77 9.53 -14.79 -3.76
CA LEU A 77 8.28 -15.54 -3.66
C LEU A 77 7.48 -15.38 -4.95
N ALA A 78 6.60 -16.34 -5.24
CA ALA A 78 5.59 -16.24 -6.30
C ALA A 78 6.14 -15.74 -7.67
N GLY A 79 7.39 -16.06 -8.00
CA GLY A 79 8.01 -15.68 -9.28
C GLY A 79 8.35 -14.20 -9.47
N GLY A 80 8.31 -13.37 -8.44
CA GLY A 80 8.53 -11.91 -8.58
C GLY A 80 8.41 -11.08 -7.31
N ILE A 81 8.01 -11.66 -6.18
CA ILE A 81 7.69 -10.91 -4.96
C ILE A 81 8.88 -10.87 -4.01
N ARG A 82 9.24 -9.65 -3.58
CA ARG A 82 10.22 -9.40 -2.51
C ARG A 82 9.55 -8.73 -1.32
N LEU A 83 10.06 -8.99 -0.13
CA LEU A 83 9.49 -8.46 1.12
C LEU A 83 10.22 -7.20 1.57
N PHE A 84 9.48 -6.28 2.21
CA PHE A 84 10.07 -5.12 2.88
C PHE A 84 10.38 -5.46 4.35
N PRO A 85 11.55 -5.06 4.88
CA PRO A 85 11.84 -5.19 6.30
C PRO A 85 11.09 -4.13 7.10
N LEU A 86 10.85 -4.40 8.39
CA LEU A 86 10.33 -3.39 9.33
C LEU A 86 11.29 -2.22 9.51
N GLY A 87 10.70 -1.05 9.74
CA GLY A 87 11.42 0.18 10.06
C GLY A 87 10.56 1.12 10.90
N ARG A 88 11.14 2.27 11.30
CA ARG A 88 10.46 3.25 12.16
C ARG A 88 9.09 3.66 11.63
N TYR A 89 8.98 3.82 10.31
CA TYR A 89 7.76 4.29 9.63
C TYR A 89 6.80 3.16 9.25
N ALA A 90 7.22 1.90 9.36
CA ALA A 90 6.37 0.72 9.18
C ALA A 90 6.72 -0.33 10.26
N PRO A 91 6.37 -0.08 11.54
CA PRO A 91 6.80 -0.91 12.67
C PRO A 91 5.88 -2.10 12.94
N THR A 92 4.76 -2.20 12.22
CA THR A 92 3.74 -3.23 12.39
C THR A 92 3.97 -4.35 11.39
N PRO A 93 4.20 -5.60 11.82
CA PRO A 93 4.33 -6.73 10.91
C PRO A 93 3.03 -7.06 10.18
N VAL A 94 3.15 -7.47 8.92
CA VAL A 94 2.06 -8.07 8.14
C VAL A 94 2.31 -9.56 7.94
N LYS A 95 1.23 -10.33 7.84
CA LYS A 95 1.30 -11.77 7.49
C LYS A 95 1.28 -11.93 5.98
N ILE A 96 2.14 -12.79 5.45
CA ILE A 96 2.23 -13.10 4.02
C ILE A 96 1.92 -14.57 3.79
N ASN A 97 1.09 -14.84 2.79
CA ASN A 97 0.80 -16.19 2.30
C ASN A 97 0.97 -16.22 0.78
N VAL A 98 1.51 -17.31 0.25
CA VAL A 98 1.54 -17.60 -1.19
C VAL A 98 0.39 -18.55 -1.52
N VAL A 99 -0.39 -18.24 -2.54
CA VAL A 99 -1.52 -19.08 -2.98
C VAL A 99 -1.19 -19.79 -4.28
N GLU A 100 -1.37 -21.11 -4.27
CA GLU A 100 -1.24 -21.97 -5.44
C GLU A 100 -2.38 -23.00 -5.44
N ASN A 101 -3.12 -23.09 -6.54
CA ASN A 101 -4.22 -24.06 -6.72
C ASN A 101 -5.26 -24.03 -5.56
N GLY A 102 -5.65 -22.83 -5.11
CA GLY A 102 -6.60 -22.65 -4.02
C GLY A 102 -6.06 -23.03 -2.63
N ARG A 103 -4.73 -23.18 -2.48
CA ARG A 103 -4.08 -23.46 -1.19
C ARG A 103 -3.13 -22.33 -0.82
N ALA A 104 -3.29 -21.80 0.38
CA ALA A 104 -2.43 -20.78 0.95
C ALA A 104 -1.33 -21.41 1.81
N THR A 105 -0.07 -21.09 1.50
CA THR A 105 1.11 -21.47 2.30
C THR A 105 1.64 -20.23 3.02
N PRO A 106 1.66 -20.21 4.36
CA PRO A 106 2.22 -19.11 5.12
C PRO A 106 3.72 -18.94 4.88
N VAL A 107 4.17 -17.69 4.81
CA VAL A 107 5.59 -17.32 4.75
C VAL A 107 5.98 -16.70 6.09
N PRO A 108 6.50 -17.50 7.04
CA PRO A 108 6.94 -16.97 8.32
C PRO A 108 8.16 -16.07 8.13
N PHE A 109 8.27 -15.03 8.96
CA PHE A 109 9.50 -14.25 9.02
C PHE A 109 10.64 -15.11 9.56
N THR A 110 11.75 -15.13 8.83
CA THR A 110 13.04 -15.64 9.31
C THR A 110 14.13 -14.62 8.96
N PRO A 111 15.13 -14.39 9.83
CA PRO A 111 16.19 -13.41 9.56
C PRO A 111 16.94 -13.66 8.24
N ASP A 112 17.04 -14.91 7.79
CA ASP A 112 17.71 -15.29 6.54
C ASP A 112 16.93 -14.90 5.26
N LEU A 113 15.72 -14.36 5.38
CA LEU A 113 15.04 -13.70 4.25
C LEU A 113 15.79 -12.45 3.80
N PHE A 114 16.56 -11.85 4.71
CA PHE A 114 17.27 -10.61 4.48
C PHE A 114 18.79 -10.79 4.64
N GLU A 115 19.52 -9.88 4.05
CA GLU A 115 20.92 -9.63 4.31
C GLU A 115 21.08 -8.21 4.81
N SER A 116 21.83 -8.07 5.90
CA SER A 116 22.21 -6.79 6.48
C SER A 116 23.72 -6.67 6.34
N GLU A 117 24.21 -5.49 5.97
CA GLU A 117 25.65 -5.20 5.98
C GLU A 117 26.22 -5.34 7.40
N ALA A 118 27.47 -5.76 7.52
CA ALA A 118 28.11 -5.94 8.82
C ALA A 118 28.05 -4.63 9.64
N GLY A 119 27.63 -4.72 10.90
CA GLY A 119 27.44 -3.56 11.79
C GLY A 119 26.06 -2.91 11.73
N HIS A 120 25.14 -3.38 10.87
CA HIS A 120 23.77 -2.88 10.79
C HIS A 120 22.78 -3.76 11.56
N ALA A 121 21.61 -3.18 11.89
CA ALA A 121 20.55 -3.89 12.58
C ALA A 121 20.02 -5.06 11.71
N PRO A 122 19.71 -6.23 12.32
CA PRO A 122 19.07 -7.32 11.60
C PRO A 122 17.64 -6.92 11.22
N ALA A 123 17.09 -7.56 10.17
CA ALA A 123 15.67 -7.46 9.88
C ALA A 123 14.84 -7.89 11.11
N LEU A 124 13.76 -7.17 11.38
CA LEU A 124 12.93 -7.36 12.58
C LEU A 124 11.57 -8.01 12.29
N GLY A 125 11.23 -8.18 11.00
CA GLY A 125 9.94 -8.67 10.54
C GLY A 125 9.65 -8.24 9.12
N ILE A 126 8.42 -8.49 8.67
CA ILE A 126 7.93 -8.16 7.32
C ILE A 126 6.98 -6.97 7.42
N ALA A 127 7.34 -5.83 6.80
CA ALA A 127 6.51 -4.62 6.76
C ALA A 127 5.48 -4.61 5.63
N GLY A 128 5.73 -5.43 4.60
CA GLY A 128 5.00 -5.36 3.35
C GLY A 128 5.72 -6.16 2.27
N PHE A 129 5.31 -5.94 1.02
CA PHE A 129 5.91 -6.61 -0.13
C PHE A 129 5.86 -5.74 -1.38
N ARG A 130 6.62 -6.14 -2.39
CA ARG A 130 6.68 -5.53 -3.71
C ARG A 130 6.79 -6.57 -4.81
N ALA A 131 6.23 -6.27 -5.97
CA ALA A 131 6.40 -7.04 -7.19
C ALA A 131 7.50 -6.41 -8.04
N MET A 132 8.54 -7.19 -8.32
CA MET A 132 9.67 -6.74 -9.13
C MET A 132 9.32 -6.73 -10.61
N ALA A 133 9.85 -5.73 -11.33
CA ALA A 133 9.82 -5.69 -12.79
C ALA A 133 10.74 -6.77 -13.38
N PRO A 134 10.52 -7.18 -14.65
CA PRO A 134 11.45 -8.05 -15.36
C PRO A 134 12.89 -7.50 -15.28
N GLY A 135 13.84 -8.35 -14.93
CA GLY A 135 15.24 -7.96 -14.70
C GLY A 135 15.54 -7.46 -13.28
N GLY A 136 14.54 -7.31 -12.40
CA GLY A 136 14.72 -7.20 -10.94
C GLY A 136 15.37 -5.91 -10.44
N LYS A 137 15.52 -4.89 -11.29
CA LYS A 137 16.13 -3.60 -10.95
C LYS A 137 15.18 -2.65 -10.23
N SER A 138 13.92 -2.64 -10.64
CA SER A 138 12.84 -1.84 -10.07
C SER A 138 11.68 -2.71 -9.65
N ASP A 139 10.81 -2.17 -8.82
CA ASP A 139 9.50 -2.74 -8.51
C ASP A 139 8.40 -1.89 -9.14
N TRP A 140 7.36 -2.55 -9.66
CA TRP A 140 6.24 -1.89 -10.31
C TRP A 140 5.02 -1.78 -9.40
N LEU A 141 4.98 -2.51 -8.29
CA LEU A 141 3.89 -2.50 -7.32
C LEU A 141 4.45 -2.72 -5.91
N ALA A 142 3.96 -1.96 -4.93
CA ALA A 142 4.35 -2.08 -3.53
C ALA A 142 3.15 -1.89 -2.60
N PHE A 143 3.05 -2.73 -1.57
CA PHE A 143 2.10 -2.64 -0.46
C PHE A 143 2.88 -2.51 0.85
N MET A 144 2.70 -1.41 1.57
CA MET A 144 3.38 -1.16 2.84
C MET A 144 2.75 0.01 3.58
N GLY A 145 2.54 -0.13 4.90
CA GLY A 145 2.06 0.92 5.78
C GLY A 145 0.54 1.11 5.73
N ALA A 146 -0.14 0.96 6.87
CA ALA A 146 -1.60 1.00 6.96
C ALA A 146 -2.25 0.17 5.83
N SER A 147 -3.12 0.79 5.02
CA SER A 147 -3.71 0.17 3.83
C SER A 147 -3.20 0.76 2.52
N TYR A 148 -2.00 1.34 2.52
CA TYR A 148 -1.41 1.98 1.34
C TYR A 148 -0.80 0.98 0.37
N PHE A 149 -0.90 1.34 -0.90
CA PHE A 149 -0.17 0.71 -1.99
C PHE A 149 0.13 1.72 -3.08
N ARG A 150 1.18 1.48 -3.84
CA ARG A 150 1.61 2.33 -4.95
C ARG A 150 2.09 1.47 -6.10
N THR A 151 2.05 2.03 -7.29
CA THR A 151 2.54 1.39 -8.51
C THR A 151 3.10 2.45 -9.44
N ALA A 152 3.98 2.01 -10.33
CA ALA A 152 4.57 2.88 -11.33
C ALA A 152 3.65 3.01 -12.55
N GLY A 153 3.83 4.10 -13.30
CA GLY A 153 3.32 4.24 -14.65
C GLY A 153 4.20 3.47 -15.65
N SER A 154 4.04 3.76 -16.93
CA SER A 154 4.89 3.19 -17.99
C SER A 154 6.34 3.69 -17.94
N GLN A 155 6.64 4.72 -17.15
CA GLN A 155 7.98 5.30 -17.00
C GLN A 155 8.72 4.84 -15.73
N ASP A 156 8.23 3.78 -15.07
CA ASP A 156 8.92 3.09 -13.97
C ASP A 156 9.31 4.01 -12.77
N GLN A 157 8.45 4.99 -12.47
CA GLN A 157 8.65 5.94 -11.39
C GLN A 157 7.43 6.00 -10.47
N TYR A 158 7.66 5.85 -9.16
CA TYR A 158 6.62 6.08 -8.16
C TYR A 158 6.42 7.56 -7.86
N GLY A 159 5.18 7.91 -7.58
CA GLY A 159 4.78 9.18 -7.00
C GLY A 159 3.66 8.94 -6.01
N LEU A 160 2.45 9.34 -6.40
CA LEU A 160 1.23 9.20 -5.60
C LEU A 160 0.94 7.73 -5.20
N SER A 161 0.22 7.58 -4.09
CA SER A 161 -0.23 6.31 -3.55
C SER A 161 -1.75 6.18 -3.58
N ALA A 162 -2.25 4.95 -3.54
CA ALA A 162 -3.63 4.64 -3.23
C ALA A 162 -3.74 4.04 -1.82
N ARG A 163 -4.95 4.03 -1.26
CA ARG A 163 -5.24 3.30 -0.02
C ARG A 163 -6.45 2.39 -0.20
N GLY A 164 -6.59 1.39 0.66
CA GLY A 164 -7.79 0.57 0.69
C GLY A 164 -9.05 1.38 1.04
N ILE A 165 -8.92 2.29 2.01
CA ILE A 165 -10.02 3.14 2.50
C ILE A 165 -9.48 4.41 3.16
N ALA A 166 -10.29 5.47 3.20
CA ALA A 166 -10.07 6.66 4.00
C ALA A 166 -11.23 6.83 5.00
N ILE A 167 -10.94 7.18 6.26
CA ILE A 167 -11.96 7.30 7.32
C ILE A 167 -11.76 8.62 8.05
N ASP A 168 -12.79 9.46 8.02
CA ASP A 168 -12.82 10.77 8.67
C ASP A 168 -11.69 11.71 8.21
N THR A 169 -11.17 11.51 7.00
CA THR A 169 -10.17 12.38 6.36
C THR A 169 -10.75 13.76 6.05
N GLY A 170 -10.04 14.82 6.44
CA GLY A 170 -10.41 16.20 6.13
C GLY A 170 -11.68 16.69 6.83
N ILE A 171 -12.04 16.11 7.97
CA ILE A 171 -13.03 16.65 8.91
C ILE A 171 -12.41 16.86 10.28
N SER A 172 -13.12 17.56 11.16
CA SER A 172 -12.69 17.75 12.55
C SER A 172 -12.51 16.42 13.28
N GLY A 173 -11.47 16.34 14.12
CA GLY A 173 -11.11 15.12 14.85
C GLY A 173 -9.91 14.42 14.24
N LYS A 174 -9.74 13.14 14.58
CA LYS A 174 -8.60 12.32 14.13
C LYS A 174 -9.02 11.43 12.96
N GLU A 175 -8.27 11.49 11.87
CA GLU A 175 -8.35 10.52 10.77
C GLU A 175 -8.00 9.11 11.29
N GLU A 176 -8.77 8.13 10.87
CA GLU A 176 -8.52 6.72 11.18
C GLU A 176 -7.84 6.04 9.98
N PHE A 177 -6.78 5.27 10.26
CA PHE A 177 -6.01 4.54 9.25
C PHE A 177 -6.09 3.03 9.51
N PRO A 178 -7.02 2.30 8.88
CA PRO A 178 -7.06 0.85 8.95
C PRO A 178 -5.83 0.20 8.29
N ASP A 179 -5.38 -0.91 8.86
CA ASP A 179 -4.21 -1.65 8.39
C ASP A 179 -4.64 -2.81 7.48
N PHE A 180 -3.90 -3.05 6.40
CA PHE A 180 -3.85 -4.38 5.80
C PHE A 180 -2.95 -5.27 6.67
N THR A 181 -3.53 -6.28 7.31
CA THR A 181 -2.86 -7.09 8.34
C THR A 181 -2.33 -8.43 7.80
N GLU A 182 -2.95 -8.94 6.74
CA GLU A 182 -2.60 -10.22 6.14
C GLU A 182 -2.88 -10.23 4.64
N PHE A 183 -1.96 -10.82 3.88
CA PHE A 183 -2.03 -10.92 2.44
C PHE A 183 -1.96 -12.37 1.97
N TRP A 184 -2.64 -12.63 0.85
CA TRP A 184 -2.53 -13.87 0.08
C TRP A 184 -2.21 -13.50 -1.36
N ILE A 185 -1.05 -13.95 -1.84
CA ILE A 185 -0.51 -13.54 -3.13
C ILE A 185 -0.51 -14.73 -4.07
N GLU A 186 -1.29 -14.64 -5.13
CA GLU A 186 -1.39 -15.63 -6.19
C GLU A 186 -0.73 -15.07 -7.45
N ARG A 187 0.23 -15.81 -8.01
CA ARG A 187 0.80 -15.47 -9.32
C ARG A 187 -0.15 -15.96 -10.41
N THR A 188 -0.68 -15.05 -11.21
CA THR A 188 -1.62 -15.36 -12.30
C THR A 188 -1.00 -15.22 -13.69
N GLY A 189 0.23 -14.71 -13.77
CA GLY A 189 1.01 -14.64 -15.00
C GLY A 189 2.43 -14.13 -14.76
N PRO A 190 3.22 -13.91 -15.83
CA PRO A 190 4.60 -13.43 -15.71
C PRO A 190 4.72 -12.10 -14.96
N GLN A 191 3.81 -11.17 -15.24
CA GLN A 191 3.72 -9.84 -14.64
C GLN A 191 2.28 -9.57 -14.17
N ALA A 192 1.65 -10.59 -13.60
CA ALA A 192 0.27 -10.54 -13.16
C ALA A 192 0.11 -11.27 -11.83
N TYR A 193 -0.58 -10.62 -10.90
CA TYR A 193 -0.87 -11.14 -9.56
C TYR A 193 -2.31 -10.88 -9.18
N THR A 194 -2.93 -11.86 -8.52
CA THR A 194 -4.10 -11.61 -7.69
C THR A 194 -3.64 -11.52 -6.24
N ILE A 195 -3.87 -10.38 -5.62
CA ILE A 195 -3.51 -10.11 -4.23
C ILE A 195 -4.80 -10.00 -3.44
N TYR A 196 -4.95 -10.80 -2.40
CA TYR A 196 -6.02 -10.65 -1.44
C TYR A 196 -5.48 -10.04 -0.16
N ALA A 197 -6.24 -9.14 0.45
CA ALA A 197 -5.84 -8.48 1.69
C ALA A 197 -6.97 -8.46 2.71
N LEU A 198 -6.62 -8.76 3.96
CA LEU A 198 -7.49 -8.55 5.12
C LEU A 198 -7.19 -7.19 5.74
N MET A 199 -8.21 -6.34 5.81
CA MET A 199 -8.16 -5.06 6.51
C MET A 199 -8.81 -5.18 7.89
N ASP A 200 -8.19 -4.59 8.90
CA ASP A 200 -8.77 -4.41 10.23
C ASP A 200 -8.41 -3.02 10.77
N GLY A 201 -9.42 -2.27 11.20
CA GLY A 201 -9.26 -0.94 11.78
C GLY A 201 -10.35 -0.66 12.81
N PRO A 202 -10.22 0.36 13.67
CA PRO A 202 -11.16 0.62 14.76
C PRO A 202 -12.64 0.65 14.37
N SER A 203 -12.99 1.23 13.22
CA SER A 203 -14.37 1.46 12.78
C SER A 203 -14.86 0.51 11.70
N LEU A 204 -13.97 -0.25 11.03
CA LEU A 204 -14.37 -1.26 10.05
C LEU A 204 -13.35 -2.38 9.88
N THR A 205 -13.80 -3.49 9.28
CA THR A 205 -12.94 -4.51 8.68
C THR A 205 -13.22 -4.61 7.19
N GLY A 206 -12.29 -5.18 6.43
CA GLY A 206 -12.45 -5.32 5.00
C GLY A 206 -11.80 -6.57 4.44
N ALA A 207 -12.38 -7.11 3.38
CA ALA A 207 -11.73 -8.06 2.49
C ALA A 207 -11.52 -7.36 1.15
N TYR A 208 -10.31 -7.47 0.60
CA TYR A 208 -9.95 -6.89 -0.69
C TYR A 208 -9.38 -7.95 -1.62
N ARG A 209 -9.67 -7.82 -2.92
CA ARG A 209 -9.04 -8.57 -4.01
C ARG A 209 -8.54 -7.56 -5.06
N PHE A 210 -7.24 -7.60 -5.35
CA PHE A 210 -6.57 -6.78 -6.35
C PHE A 210 -6.06 -7.69 -7.47
N GLU A 211 -6.71 -7.64 -8.62
CA GLU A 211 -6.25 -8.33 -9.83
C GLU A 211 -5.38 -7.36 -10.62
N SER A 212 -4.07 -7.50 -10.50
CA SER A 212 -3.08 -6.53 -11.00
C SER A 212 -2.30 -7.09 -12.18
N THR A 213 -2.17 -6.29 -13.23
CA THR A 213 -1.39 -6.64 -14.43
C THR A 213 -0.47 -5.47 -14.80
N HIS A 214 0.80 -5.79 -15.08
CA HIS A 214 1.80 -4.83 -15.54
C HIS A 214 2.11 -5.11 -17.02
N ALA A 215 1.81 -4.13 -17.88
CA ALA A 215 2.02 -4.22 -19.33
C ALA A 215 2.64 -2.92 -19.87
N ASN A 216 1.88 -1.84 -19.92
CA ASN A 216 2.32 -0.50 -20.29
C ASN A 216 1.75 0.48 -19.26
N GLY A 217 2.39 0.52 -18.09
CA GLY A 217 1.74 0.91 -16.83
C GLY A 217 0.99 -0.25 -16.19
N VAL A 218 0.23 0.04 -15.14
CA VAL A 218 -0.43 -0.98 -14.32
C VAL A 218 -1.93 -0.78 -14.34
N ARG A 219 -2.65 -1.88 -14.58
CA ARG A 219 -4.11 -1.94 -14.45
C ARG A 219 -4.46 -2.86 -13.31
N GLN A 220 -5.40 -2.42 -12.48
CA GLN A 220 -5.91 -3.21 -11.37
C GLN A 220 -7.43 -3.24 -11.41
N ARG A 221 -8.02 -4.41 -11.16
CA ARG A 221 -9.42 -4.50 -10.71
C ARG A 221 -9.43 -4.74 -9.22
N VAL A 222 -10.18 -3.93 -8.50
CA VAL A 222 -10.29 -4.01 -7.05
C VAL A 222 -11.72 -4.37 -6.69
N SER A 223 -11.87 -5.43 -5.93
CA SER A 223 -13.12 -5.76 -5.24
C SER A 223 -12.95 -5.58 -3.74
N SER A 224 -13.91 -4.90 -3.11
CA SER A 224 -13.89 -4.67 -1.67
C SER A 224 -15.21 -5.01 -1.01
N VAL A 225 -15.13 -5.68 0.15
CA VAL A 225 -16.27 -5.94 1.05
C VAL A 225 -15.92 -5.39 2.42
N LEU A 226 -16.61 -4.33 2.82
CA LEU A 226 -16.37 -3.58 4.06
C LEU A 226 -17.45 -3.92 5.07
N ASN A 227 -17.08 -4.18 6.32
CA ASN A 227 -18.00 -4.47 7.40
C ASN A 227 -17.82 -3.44 8.51
N ILE A 228 -18.85 -2.64 8.76
CA ILE A 228 -18.77 -1.46 9.61
C ILE A 228 -18.94 -1.87 11.08
N ARG A 229 -17.91 -1.62 11.89
CA ARG A 229 -17.88 -1.89 13.33
C ARG A 229 -18.45 -0.72 14.14
N ARG A 230 -18.24 0.51 13.69
CA ARG A 230 -18.70 1.76 14.34
C ARG A 230 -19.21 2.74 13.29
N ASP A 231 -20.12 3.63 13.68
CA ASP A 231 -20.58 4.71 12.80
C ASP A 231 -19.38 5.54 12.30
N ILE A 232 -19.35 5.81 11.00
CA ILE A 232 -18.29 6.58 10.33
C ILE A 232 -18.90 7.88 9.81
N ARG A 233 -18.25 9.01 10.07
CA ARG A 233 -18.76 10.33 9.66
C ARG A 233 -18.46 10.62 8.20
N ARG A 234 -17.27 10.23 7.73
CA ARG A 234 -16.88 10.31 6.31
C ARG A 234 -16.13 9.06 5.91
N LEU A 235 -16.68 8.31 4.96
CA LEU A 235 -16.04 7.15 4.35
C LEU A 235 -15.52 7.54 2.96
N GLY A 236 -14.24 7.36 2.70
CA GLY A 236 -13.62 7.59 1.40
C GLY A 236 -13.29 6.28 0.69
N ILE A 237 -13.97 6.05 -0.44
CA ILE A 237 -13.81 4.91 -1.33
C ILE A 237 -12.78 5.23 -2.41
N ALA A 238 -11.94 4.24 -2.74
CA ALA A 238 -10.86 4.33 -3.72
C ALA A 238 -9.98 5.60 -3.54
N PRO A 239 -9.44 5.83 -2.33
CA PRO A 239 -8.64 7.02 -2.06
C PRO A 239 -7.30 7.00 -2.80
N ALA A 240 -6.96 8.15 -3.35
CA ALA A 240 -5.64 8.52 -3.84
C ALA A 240 -5.01 9.55 -2.89
N THR A 241 -3.69 9.48 -2.70
CA THR A 241 -2.89 10.38 -1.87
C THR A 241 -1.68 10.82 -2.67
N SER A 242 -1.47 12.12 -2.79
CA SER A 242 -0.43 12.72 -3.61
C SER A 242 0.21 13.90 -2.88
N MET A 243 1.20 14.50 -3.51
CA MET A 243 1.93 15.66 -3.00
C MET A 243 1.89 16.79 -4.03
N PHE A 244 1.59 18.00 -3.57
CA PHE A 244 1.73 19.22 -4.35
C PHE A 244 2.35 20.31 -3.47
N TRP A 245 3.61 20.65 -3.72
CA TRP A 245 4.28 21.73 -3.01
C TRP A 245 4.13 23.06 -3.76
N TYR A 246 4.54 23.10 -5.03
CA TYR A 246 4.34 24.23 -5.94
C TYR A 246 4.50 23.82 -7.41
N GLY A 247 3.88 24.58 -8.31
CA GLY A 247 3.96 24.44 -9.77
C GLY A 247 3.74 25.77 -10.49
N GLU A 248 3.45 25.75 -11.80
CA GLU A 248 3.25 26.97 -12.62
C GLU A 248 2.30 27.99 -11.98
N GLY A 249 1.16 27.51 -11.46
CA GLY A 249 0.10 28.34 -10.90
C GLY A 249 0.46 29.06 -9.59
N ASN A 250 1.54 28.66 -8.90
CA ASN A 250 1.94 29.23 -7.62
C ASN A 250 3.46 29.26 -7.39
N ARG A 251 4.28 29.37 -8.45
CA ARG A 251 5.76 29.34 -8.37
C ARG A 251 6.36 30.27 -7.32
N ALA A 252 5.74 31.43 -7.07
CA ALA A 252 6.20 32.40 -6.07
C ALA A 252 6.23 31.85 -4.62
N ALA A 253 5.49 30.76 -4.34
CA ALA A 253 5.53 30.07 -3.05
C ALA A 253 6.70 29.07 -2.93
N GLY A 254 7.34 28.70 -4.04
CA GLY A 254 8.44 27.74 -4.07
C GLY A 254 9.75 28.35 -3.58
N THR A 255 10.41 27.68 -2.63
CA THR A 255 11.68 28.10 -2.02
C THR A 255 12.90 27.31 -2.52
N ASP A 256 12.67 26.32 -3.38
CA ASP A 256 13.69 25.46 -3.97
C ASP A 256 14.03 25.91 -5.41
N TRP A 257 15.16 25.44 -5.92
CA TRP A 257 15.71 25.81 -7.23
C TRP A 257 14.93 25.16 -8.38
N ARG A 258 14.31 23.99 -8.14
CA ARG A 258 13.48 23.29 -9.11
C ARG A 258 12.27 24.16 -9.50
N PRO A 259 11.88 24.24 -10.78
CA PRO A 259 10.76 25.08 -11.19
C PRO A 259 9.43 24.56 -10.64
N GLU A 260 9.24 23.25 -10.54
CA GLU A 260 8.04 22.60 -9.98
C GLU A 260 8.37 21.38 -9.13
N ILE A 261 7.55 21.15 -8.09
CA ILE A 261 7.65 19.98 -7.22
C ILE A 261 6.25 19.49 -6.84
N HIS A 262 5.80 18.44 -7.52
CA HIS A 262 4.52 17.77 -7.27
C HIS A 262 4.48 16.38 -7.94
N ASP A 263 3.59 15.53 -7.45
CA ASP A 263 3.33 14.17 -7.95
C ASP A 263 2.09 14.10 -8.85
N SER A 264 1.33 15.20 -8.90
CA SER A 264 0.08 15.38 -9.62
C SER A 264 -0.18 16.87 -9.75
N ASP A 265 -0.73 17.33 -10.87
CA ASP A 265 -1.06 18.73 -11.12
C ASP A 265 -2.57 19.03 -11.08
N GLY A 266 -3.42 18.00 -11.09
CA GLY A 266 -4.88 18.19 -10.99
C GLY A 266 -5.66 16.96 -10.58
N LEU A 267 -6.87 17.23 -10.06
CA LEU A 267 -7.94 16.27 -9.96
C LEU A 267 -8.78 16.34 -11.25
N ALA A 268 -8.83 15.24 -11.99
CA ALA A 268 -9.74 15.06 -13.11
C ALA A 268 -11.01 14.30 -12.67
N LEU A 269 -12.17 14.68 -13.19
CA LEU A 269 -13.44 13.99 -12.98
C LEU A 269 -14.15 13.77 -14.33
N HIS A 270 -14.82 12.64 -14.44
CA HIS A 270 -15.81 12.35 -15.46
C HIS A 270 -17.12 12.00 -14.74
N THR A 271 -18.05 12.94 -14.71
CA THR A 271 -19.24 12.85 -13.86
C THR A 271 -20.25 11.85 -14.40
N GLY A 272 -21.21 11.44 -13.57
CA GLY A 272 -22.33 10.59 -13.99
C GLY A 272 -23.15 11.23 -15.12
N ALA A 273 -23.30 12.56 -15.09
CA ALA A 273 -23.93 13.35 -16.14
C ALA A 273 -23.09 13.48 -17.42
N GLY A 274 -21.82 13.06 -17.41
CA GLY A 274 -20.91 13.11 -18.56
C GLY A 274 -20.11 14.40 -18.70
N GLU A 275 -20.13 15.28 -17.70
CA GLU A 275 -19.23 16.44 -17.64
C GLU A 275 -17.81 15.97 -17.34
N ARG A 276 -16.82 16.68 -17.92
CA ARG A 276 -15.41 16.49 -17.61
C ARG A 276 -14.90 17.72 -16.87
N ILE A 277 -14.47 17.54 -15.62
CA ILE A 277 -14.02 18.62 -14.76
C ILE A 277 -12.51 18.46 -14.54
N TRP A 278 -11.79 19.56 -14.64
CA TRP A 278 -10.38 19.66 -14.24
C TRP A 278 -10.25 20.65 -13.09
N ARG A 279 -9.77 20.16 -11.95
CA ARG A 279 -9.47 20.98 -10.78
C ARG A 279 -7.95 20.98 -10.57
N PRO A 280 -7.22 22.04 -10.99
CA PRO A 280 -5.79 22.16 -10.71
C PRO A 280 -5.52 22.02 -9.21
N LEU A 281 -4.45 21.36 -8.82
CA LEU A 281 -4.05 21.26 -7.42
C LEU A 281 -3.38 22.56 -6.97
N ALA A 282 -3.39 22.77 -5.66
CA ALA A 282 -2.73 23.88 -5.01
C ALA A 282 -2.25 23.45 -3.63
N ASN A 283 -1.27 24.17 -3.09
CA ASN A 283 -0.85 24.08 -1.71
C ASN A 283 -1.52 25.21 -0.91
N PRO A 284 -2.66 24.97 -0.26
CA PRO A 284 -3.42 26.03 0.40
C PRO A 284 -2.74 26.50 1.70
N PRO A 285 -3.00 27.73 2.19
CA PRO A 285 -2.45 28.24 3.45
C PRO A 285 -3.16 27.69 4.70
N HIS A 286 -4.25 26.94 4.53
CA HIS A 286 -5.00 26.22 5.57
C HIS A 286 -5.66 24.98 4.95
N GLU A 287 -6.19 24.08 5.77
CA GLU A 287 -6.89 22.90 5.29
C GLU A 287 -8.12 23.27 4.44
N THR A 288 -8.23 22.70 3.25
CA THR A 288 -9.34 22.92 2.32
C THR A 288 -9.99 21.60 1.92
N THR A 289 -11.30 21.61 1.73
CA THR A 289 -12.06 20.49 1.18
C THR A 289 -12.93 20.97 0.03
N ASP A 290 -12.65 20.50 -1.19
CA ASP A 290 -13.54 20.67 -2.34
C ASP A 290 -14.43 19.41 -2.44
N SER A 291 -15.73 19.59 -2.71
CA SER A 291 -16.70 18.49 -2.81
C SER A 291 -17.55 18.61 -4.08
N PHE A 292 -17.36 17.67 -5.00
CA PHE A 292 -18.04 17.61 -6.29
C PHE A 292 -19.17 16.60 -6.20
N GLN A 293 -20.39 17.09 -5.93
CA GLN A 293 -21.59 16.24 -5.82
C GLN A 293 -21.88 15.55 -7.16
N ASP A 294 -22.16 14.25 -7.11
CA ASP A 294 -22.45 13.45 -8.30
C ASP A 294 -23.33 12.23 -7.95
N GLU A 295 -23.82 11.58 -9.00
CA GLU A 295 -24.53 10.31 -8.91
C GLU A 295 -23.97 9.34 -9.96
N ASN A 296 -23.37 8.24 -9.51
CA ASN A 296 -22.68 7.27 -10.36
C ASN A 296 -21.57 7.88 -11.24
N PRO A 297 -20.48 8.41 -10.64
CA PRO A 297 -19.37 8.96 -11.40
C PRO A 297 -18.79 7.93 -12.37
N LYS A 298 -18.43 8.38 -13.58
CA LYS A 298 -17.78 7.52 -14.60
C LYS A 298 -16.28 7.34 -14.31
N GLY A 299 -15.68 8.29 -13.62
CA GLY A 299 -14.33 8.15 -13.07
C GLY A 299 -13.80 9.44 -12.47
N PHE A 300 -12.72 9.31 -11.70
CA PHE A 300 -12.00 10.44 -11.11
C PHE A 300 -10.56 10.03 -10.83
N GLY A 301 -9.64 10.99 -10.73
CA GLY A 301 -8.24 10.64 -10.51
C GLY A 301 -7.32 11.82 -10.32
N LEU A 302 -6.19 11.56 -9.66
CA LEU A 302 -5.09 12.51 -9.55
C LEU A 302 -4.16 12.27 -10.75
N ILE A 303 -4.02 13.32 -11.55
CA ILE A 303 -3.34 13.29 -12.84
C ILE A 303 -2.21 14.31 -12.77
N GLN A 304 -1.13 13.98 -13.46
CA GLN A 304 -0.03 14.83 -13.84
C GLN A 304 -0.03 14.93 -15.38
N ARG A 305 -0.48 16.08 -15.89
CA ARG A 305 -0.50 16.41 -17.31
C ARG A 305 0.85 16.91 -17.77
N ASP A 306 1.52 17.73 -16.95
CA ASP A 306 2.85 18.22 -17.27
C ASP A 306 3.93 17.15 -17.01
N ARG A 307 4.70 16.85 -18.06
CA ARG A 307 5.72 15.80 -18.07
C ARG A 307 7.00 16.26 -18.75
N ALA A 308 7.15 17.56 -19.00
CA ALA A 308 8.35 18.11 -19.60
C ALA A 308 9.45 18.18 -18.53
N PHE A 309 10.57 17.48 -18.75
CA PHE A 309 11.64 17.40 -17.75
C PHE A 309 12.19 18.77 -17.34
N ASP A 310 12.25 19.74 -18.26
CA ASP A 310 12.73 21.10 -18.00
C ASP A 310 11.86 21.92 -17.04
N HIS A 311 10.63 21.49 -16.78
CA HIS A 311 9.75 22.10 -15.77
C HIS A 311 10.05 21.57 -14.35
N TYR A 312 10.70 20.41 -14.22
CA TYR A 312 11.03 19.82 -12.92
C TYR A 312 12.53 19.89 -12.60
N GLN A 313 13.37 19.64 -13.62
CA GLN A 313 14.83 19.67 -13.58
C GLN A 313 15.46 18.74 -12.51
N ASP A 314 14.73 17.73 -12.05
CA ASP A 314 15.17 16.82 -10.98
C ASP A 314 15.59 15.45 -11.54
N ASP A 315 16.90 15.19 -11.57
CA ASP A 315 17.51 13.96 -12.05
C ASP A 315 17.66 12.86 -10.96
N GLY A 316 17.07 13.06 -9.79
CA GLY A 316 16.98 12.07 -8.71
C GLY A 316 15.57 11.56 -8.50
N ALA A 317 14.61 12.47 -8.30
CA ALA A 317 13.23 12.18 -7.96
C ALA A 317 12.31 11.99 -9.19
N PHE A 318 12.71 12.50 -10.36
CA PHE A 318 12.02 12.36 -11.65
C PHE A 318 10.51 12.61 -11.58
N TYR A 319 10.12 13.77 -11.04
CA TYR A 319 8.71 14.17 -10.91
C TYR A 319 7.96 14.08 -12.26
N ASP A 320 8.60 14.44 -13.37
CA ASP A 320 8.08 14.34 -14.74
C ASP A 320 7.56 12.94 -15.13
N ARG A 321 8.06 11.89 -14.46
CA ARG A 321 7.78 10.48 -14.77
C ARG A 321 6.75 9.84 -13.85
N ARG A 322 6.33 10.54 -12.78
CA ARG A 322 5.41 9.98 -11.77
C ARG A 322 4.05 9.63 -12.41
N ALA A 323 3.48 8.54 -11.93
CA ALA A 323 2.27 7.96 -12.51
C ALA A 323 1.04 8.84 -12.27
N ASN A 324 0.13 8.87 -13.24
CA ASN A 324 -1.27 9.22 -13.01
C ASN A 324 -1.98 8.06 -12.31
N LEU A 325 -3.04 8.36 -11.57
CA LEU A 325 -3.99 7.36 -11.08
C LEU A 325 -5.42 7.76 -11.43
N TRP A 326 -6.08 6.90 -12.20
CA TRP A 326 -7.47 7.03 -12.59
C TRP A 326 -8.33 5.90 -12.01
N VAL A 327 -9.40 6.27 -11.31
CA VAL A 327 -10.39 5.38 -10.70
C VAL A 327 -11.61 5.30 -11.60
N GLU A 328 -12.04 4.08 -11.93
CA GLU A 328 -13.27 3.81 -12.69
C GLU A 328 -14.21 2.91 -11.85
N PRO A 329 -15.27 3.47 -11.26
CA PRO A 329 -16.29 2.71 -10.56
C PRO A 329 -16.84 1.55 -11.40
N GLN A 330 -16.99 0.38 -10.79
CA GLN A 330 -17.70 -0.75 -11.40
C GLN A 330 -19.09 -0.86 -10.77
N GLY A 331 -20.13 -0.71 -11.61
CA GLY A 331 -21.51 -0.68 -11.15
C GLY A 331 -21.97 0.72 -10.72
N GLN A 332 -23.05 0.78 -9.95
CA GLN A 332 -23.68 2.02 -9.51
C GLN A 332 -23.26 2.37 -8.09
N TRP A 333 -22.45 3.40 -7.92
CA TRP A 333 -22.02 3.90 -6.61
C TRP A 333 -23.06 4.81 -5.93
N GLY A 334 -24.13 5.16 -6.64
CA GLY A 334 -25.22 5.98 -6.14
C GLY A 334 -24.81 7.44 -5.95
N LYS A 335 -25.55 8.13 -5.08
CA LYS A 335 -25.32 9.54 -4.74
C LYS A 335 -24.15 9.70 -3.77
N GLY A 336 -23.36 10.73 -3.99
CA GLY A 336 -22.21 11.07 -3.17
C GLY A 336 -21.44 12.25 -3.73
N ALA A 337 -20.16 12.34 -3.37
CA ALA A 337 -19.28 13.35 -3.91
C ALA A 337 -17.85 12.83 -4.10
N VAL A 338 -17.19 13.24 -5.17
CA VAL A 338 -15.72 13.19 -5.21
C VAL A 338 -15.22 14.31 -4.30
N THR A 339 -14.43 13.96 -3.30
CA THR A 339 -13.87 14.87 -2.29
C THR A 339 -12.38 15.04 -2.55
N LEU A 340 -11.92 16.29 -2.59
CA LEU A 340 -10.50 16.65 -2.61
C LEU A 340 -10.16 17.36 -1.30
N PHE A 341 -9.36 16.71 -0.48
CA PHE A 341 -8.80 17.31 0.74
C PHE A 341 -7.36 17.73 0.48
N ALA A 342 -7.02 18.96 0.84
CA ALA A 342 -5.66 19.47 0.77
C ALA A 342 -5.31 20.19 2.08
N PHE A 343 -4.06 20.07 2.51
CA PHE A 343 -3.53 20.81 3.66
C PHE A 343 -2.18 21.46 3.34
N PRO A 344 -1.73 22.45 4.12
CA PRO A 344 -0.48 23.13 3.86
C PRO A 344 0.72 22.19 3.99
N THR A 345 1.66 22.25 3.05
CA THR A 345 2.98 21.62 3.19
C THR A 345 4.09 22.60 2.88
N ALA A 346 5.26 22.37 3.50
CA ALA A 346 6.50 23.08 3.22
C ALA A 346 7.62 22.15 2.73
N ALA A 347 7.30 20.89 2.42
CA ALA A 347 8.27 19.88 2.03
C ALA A 347 7.67 18.86 1.05
N GLU A 348 8.50 18.40 0.11
CA GLU A 348 8.17 17.37 -0.87
C GLU A 348 7.94 15.98 -0.25
N THR A 349 8.36 15.77 0.99
CA THR A 349 8.25 14.48 1.70
C THR A 349 6.91 14.30 2.43
N VAL A 350 5.98 15.25 2.28
CA VAL A 350 4.68 15.24 2.95
C VAL A 350 3.58 15.28 1.90
N ASP A 351 2.93 14.13 1.71
CA ASP A 351 1.74 14.02 0.87
C ASP A 351 0.60 14.84 1.48
N ASN A 352 0.25 15.94 0.80
CA ASN A 352 -0.71 16.92 1.29
C ASN A 352 -2.03 16.96 0.51
N ILE A 353 -2.20 16.05 -0.45
CA ILE A 353 -3.38 15.95 -1.31
C ILE A 353 -4.04 14.59 -1.13
N VAL A 354 -5.35 14.55 -0.92
CA VAL A 354 -6.13 13.31 -0.84
C VAL A 354 -7.41 13.45 -1.66
N ALA A 355 -7.68 12.51 -2.55
CA ALA A 355 -8.91 12.47 -3.33
C ALA A 355 -9.63 11.12 -3.17
N PHE A 356 -10.95 11.13 -2.98
CA PHE A 356 -11.75 9.91 -2.80
C PHE A 356 -13.24 10.15 -3.10
N TRP A 357 -13.99 9.07 -3.31
CA TRP A 357 -15.44 9.12 -3.36
C TRP A 357 -16.05 8.99 -1.96
N THR A 358 -16.96 9.90 -1.60
CA THR A 358 -17.74 9.86 -0.36
C THR A 358 -19.19 9.56 -0.67
N PRO A 359 -19.75 8.40 -0.27
CA PRO A 359 -21.18 8.11 -0.41
C PRO A 359 -22.03 9.10 0.41
N ALA A 360 -23.19 9.51 -0.11
CA ALA A 360 -24.11 10.41 0.59
C ALA A 360 -24.89 9.71 1.72
N ALA A 361 -25.09 8.40 1.61
CA ALA A 361 -25.80 7.62 2.63
C ALA A 361 -24.97 7.52 3.92
N PRO A 362 -25.59 7.66 5.12
CA PRO A 362 -24.88 7.49 6.38
C PRO A 362 -24.27 6.09 6.52
N VAL A 363 -23.01 6.04 6.97
CA VAL A 363 -22.28 4.80 7.23
C VAL A 363 -22.43 4.42 8.71
N ARG A 364 -23.15 3.34 8.96
CA ARG A 364 -23.61 2.92 10.29
C ARG A 364 -23.06 1.55 10.66
N ALA A 365 -22.81 1.35 11.96
CA ALA A 365 -22.41 0.07 12.51
C ALA A 365 -23.37 -1.05 12.07
N GLY A 366 -22.81 -2.22 11.75
CA GLY A 366 -23.54 -3.40 11.28
C GLY A 366 -23.81 -3.44 9.77
N GLN A 367 -23.53 -2.36 9.03
CA GLN A 367 -23.63 -2.38 7.57
C GLN A 367 -22.50 -3.22 6.94
N THR A 368 -22.83 -3.86 5.81
CA THR A 368 -21.84 -4.39 4.86
C THR A 368 -21.94 -3.59 3.58
N LEU A 369 -20.83 -2.98 3.17
CA LEU A 369 -20.73 -2.17 1.95
C LEU A 369 -19.82 -2.87 0.95
N LYS A 370 -20.14 -2.75 -0.34
CA LYS A 370 -19.35 -3.35 -1.42
C LYS A 370 -19.04 -2.29 -2.47
N TYR A 371 -17.77 -2.17 -2.82
CA TYR A 371 -17.30 -1.25 -3.85
C TYR A 371 -16.29 -1.96 -4.72
N ASP A 372 -16.65 -2.10 -5.99
CA ASP A 372 -15.76 -2.59 -7.03
C ASP A 372 -15.34 -1.40 -7.91
N TYR A 373 -14.07 -1.37 -8.31
CA TYR A 373 -13.50 -0.32 -9.16
C TYR A 373 -12.30 -0.84 -9.94
N ALA A 374 -12.00 -0.20 -11.05
CA ALA A 374 -10.73 -0.36 -11.73
C ALA A 374 -9.81 0.82 -11.41
N LEU A 375 -8.51 0.54 -11.35
CA LEU A 375 -7.45 1.54 -11.24
C LEU A 375 -6.57 1.44 -12.49
N THR A 376 -6.34 2.58 -13.14
CA THR A 376 -5.38 2.71 -14.22
C THR A 376 -4.24 3.63 -13.78
N TRP A 377 -3.04 3.07 -13.79
CA TRP A 377 -1.79 3.77 -13.49
C TRP A 377 -0.99 3.95 -14.77
N SER A 378 -0.88 5.18 -15.25
CA SER A 378 -0.35 5.49 -16.59
C SER A 378 0.53 6.73 -16.55
N SER A 379 1.39 6.88 -17.57
CA SER A 379 2.17 8.11 -17.77
C SER A 379 1.54 9.02 -18.85
N THR A 380 0.30 8.72 -19.23
CA THR A 380 -0.52 9.50 -20.17
C THR A 380 -1.83 9.82 -19.47
N ASP A 381 -2.36 11.04 -19.65
CA ASP A 381 -3.68 11.40 -19.11
C ASP A 381 -4.76 10.52 -19.76
N PRO A 382 -5.40 9.60 -19.01
CA PRO A 382 -6.40 8.70 -19.58
C PRO A 382 -7.72 9.40 -19.90
N THR A 383 -7.88 10.67 -19.50
CA THR A 383 -9.11 11.45 -19.71
C THR A 383 -9.13 12.19 -21.04
N VAL A 384 -7.96 12.40 -21.65
CA VAL A 384 -7.85 13.01 -22.97
C VAL A 384 -8.16 11.93 -24.00
N ALA A 385 -9.17 12.17 -24.84
CA ALA A 385 -9.41 11.27 -25.96
C ALA A 385 -8.16 11.32 -26.86
N THR A 386 -7.55 10.17 -27.14
CA THR A 386 -6.62 10.08 -28.26
C THR A 386 -7.39 10.54 -29.49
N ALA A 387 -7.01 11.68 -30.06
CA ALA A 387 -7.52 12.05 -31.38
C ALA A 387 -7.28 10.84 -32.30
N CYS A 388 -8.35 10.32 -32.91
CA CYS A 388 -8.21 9.31 -33.95
C CYS A 388 -7.20 9.86 -34.96
N ALA A 389 -6.05 9.19 -35.08
CA ALA A 389 -5.06 9.46 -36.12
C ALA A 389 -5.62 9.10 -37.49
#